data_AF-A0A397CJP2-F1
#
_entry.id   AF-A0A397CJP2-F1
#
_cell.length_a   1.000
_cell.length_b   1.000
_cell.length_c   1.000
_cell.angle_alpha   90.00
_cell.angle_beta   90.00
_cell.angle_gamma   90.00
#
_symmetry.space_group_name_H-M   'P 1'
#
loop_
_entity.id
_entity.type
_entity.pdbx_description
1 polymer ?
#
loop_
_entity_poly.entity_id
_entity_poly.type
_entity_poly.pdbx_seq_one_letter_code
_entity_poly.pdbx_strand_id
1 'polypeptide(L)'
;MEWVWRGEYYPATKTEFVHLQTQLSYEVVGNVPYAQLPEDKRTSMLTDRVKQYCNTVYKKNTVTDTETRTSTVYLYGVFVS
;
A
#
# COMPACT_ATOMS: atom_id res chain seq x y z
N MET A 1 -18.49 18.63 -9.55
CA MET A 1 -17.17 18.44 -10.19
C MET A 1 -16.82 16.98 -10.09
N GLU A 2 -16.57 16.31 -11.22
CA GLU A 2 -16.22 14.88 -11.26
C GLU A 2 -14.70 14.76 -11.25
N TRP A 3 -14.15 14.01 -10.30
CA TRP A 3 -12.72 13.74 -10.25
C TRP A 3 -12.50 12.23 -10.21
N VAL A 4 -11.51 11.77 -10.96
CA VAL A 4 -11.18 10.34 -11.06
C VAL A 4 -10.07 10.06 -10.06
N TRP A 5 -10.38 9.24 -9.05
CA TRP A 5 -9.34 8.70 -8.18
C TRP A 5 -8.66 7.53 -8.91
N ARG A 6 -7.33 7.59 -8.99
CA ARG A 6 -6.48 6.49 -9.48
C ARG A 6 -5.54 6.08 -8.35
N GLY A 7 -5.93 5.07 -7.60
CA GLY A 7 -5.06 4.43 -6.63
C GLY A 7 -4.45 3.18 -7.22
N GLU A 8 -3.13 3.15 -7.36
CA GLU A 8 -2.42 1.90 -7.58
C GLU A 8 -2.24 1.22 -6.22
N TYR A 9 -2.85 0.06 -6.03
CA TYR A 9 -2.66 -0.73 -4.81
C TYR A 9 -2.06 -2.10 -5.13
N TYR A 10 -1.34 -2.64 -4.15
CA TYR A 10 -0.90 -4.03 -4.19
C TYR A 10 -2.11 -4.93 -3.99
N PRO A 11 -2.32 -5.97 -4.83
CA PRO A 11 -3.43 -6.91 -4.68
C PRO A 11 -3.36 -7.76 -3.39
N ALA A 12 -2.29 -7.62 -2.61
CA ALA A 12 -2.10 -8.34 -1.36
C ALA A 12 -3.11 -7.90 -0.29
N THR A 13 -3.88 -8.87 0.20
CA THR A 13 -4.79 -8.68 1.34
C THR A 13 -4.00 -8.37 2.61
N LYS A 14 -4.62 -7.65 3.56
CA LYS A 14 -4.03 -7.34 4.88
C LYS A 14 -3.52 -8.60 5.63
N THR A 15 -4.18 -9.74 5.44
CA THR A 15 -3.76 -11.04 6.01
C THR A 15 -2.41 -11.50 5.47
N GLU A 16 -2.21 -11.39 4.16
CA GLU A 16 -0.94 -11.77 3.49
C GLU A 16 0.21 -10.88 3.97
N PHE A 17 -0.07 -9.59 4.14
CA PHE A 17 0.90 -8.66 4.70
C PHE A 17 1.34 -9.05 6.11
N VAL A 18 0.41 -9.42 7.00
CA VAL A 18 0.72 -9.88 8.36
C VAL A 18 1.51 -11.20 8.32
N HIS A 19 1.17 -12.09 7.39
CA HIS A 19 1.89 -13.35 7.21
C HIS A 19 3.34 -13.10 6.78
N LEU A 20 3.56 -12.23 5.80
CA LEU A 20 4.89 -11.82 5.34
C LEU A 20 5.70 -11.12 6.44
N GLN A 21 5.06 -10.26 7.23
CA GLN A 21 5.69 -9.59 8.37
C GLN A 21 6.10 -10.61 9.45
N THR A 22 5.25 -11.59 9.72
CA THR A 22 5.54 -12.68 10.66
C THR A 22 6.73 -13.51 10.16
N GLN A 23 6.74 -13.88 8.88
CA GLN A 23 7.85 -14.62 8.27
C GLN A 23 9.17 -13.84 8.37
N LEU A 24 9.17 -12.54 8.04
CA LEU A 24 10.35 -11.67 8.18
C LEU A 24 10.79 -11.54 9.64
N SER A 25 9.86 -11.58 10.60
CA SER A 25 10.19 -11.47 12.02
C SER A 25 10.96 -12.68 12.55
N TYR A 26 10.76 -13.86 11.93
CA TYR A 26 11.52 -15.07 12.23
C TYR A 26 12.85 -15.17 11.47
N GLU A 27 13.03 -14.40 10.39
CA GLU A 27 14.29 -14.38 9.65
C GLU A 27 15.37 -13.57 10.41
N VAL A 28 16.56 -14.13 10.53
CA VAL A 28 17.74 -13.45 11.09
C VAL A 28 18.61 -12.93 9.95
N VAL A 29 18.80 -11.62 9.90
CA VAL A 29 19.60 -10.99 8.83
C VAL A 29 21.01 -10.78 9.36
N GLY A 30 21.93 -11.67 8.97
CA GLY A 30 23.36 -11.49 9.24
C GLY A 30 23.75 -11.46 10.72
N ASN A 31 23.00 -12.15 11.59
CA ASN A 31 23.19 -12.28 13.05
C ASN A 31 22.41 -11.28 13.94
N VAL A 32 21.54 -10.45 13.36
CA VAL A 32 20.63 -9.55 14.12
C VAL A 32 19.17 -9.92 13.81
N PRO A 33 18.31 -10.08 14.83
CA PRO A 33 16.89 -10.34 14.61
C PRO A 33 16.23 -9.14 13.93
N TYR A 34 15.28 -9.41 13.01
CA TYR A 34 14.56 -8.40 12.25
C TYR A 34 13.93 -7.29 13.12
N ALA A 35 13.51 -7.64 14.34
CA ALA A 35 12.96 -6.70 15.31
C ALA A 35 13.93 -5.58 15.73
N GLN A 36 15.24 -5.86 15.73
CA GLN A 36 16.29 -4.90 16.11
C GLN A 36 16.83 -4.08 14.93
N LEU A 37 16.38 -4.34 13.69
CA LEU A 37 16.79 -3.53 12.55
C LEU A 37 16.10 -2.14 12.57
N PRO A 38 16.77 -1.11 12.04
CA PRO A 38 16.17 0.21 11.88
C PRO A 38 14.95 0.16 10.97
N GLU A 39 13.95 1.00 11.26
CA GLU A 39 12.66 1.05 10.55
C GLU A 39 12.78 1.14 9.03
N ASP A 40 13.76 1.90 8.55
CA ASP A 40 14.00 2.12 7.13
C ASP A 40 14.38 0.82 6.39
N LYS A 41 15.30 0.04 6.97
CA LYS A 41 15.69 -1.28 6.43
C LYS A 41 14.55 -2.28 6.52
N ARG A 42 13.82 -2.30 7.64
CA ARG A 42 12.64 -3.17 7.80
C ARG A 42 11.62 -2.90 6.71
N THR A 43 11.30 -1.63 6.48
CA THR A 43 10.33 -1.22 5.46
C THR A 43 10.79 -1.58 4.05
N SER A 44 12.07 -1.37 3.73
CA SER A 44 12.63 -1.79 2.44
C SER A 44 12.57 -3.30 2.22
N MET A 45 12.94 -4.11 3.21
CA MET A 45 12.87 -5.58 3.10
C MET A 45 11.43 -6.08 2.99
N LEU A 46 10.52 -5.49 3.76
CA LEU A 46 9.10 -5.84 3.74
C LEU A 46 8.46 -5.49 2.39
N THR A 47 8.76 -4.32 1.85
CA THR A 47 8.26 -3.90 0.53
C THR A 47 8.81 -4.77 -0.59
N ASP A 48 10.08 -5.19 -0.54
CA ASP A 48 10.66 -6.14 -1.49
C ASP A 48 9.94 -7.49 -1.43
N ARG A 49 9.69 -8.01 -0.22
CA ARG A 49 8.99 -9.29 -0.05
C ARG A 49 7.56 -9.25 -0.56
N VAL A 50 6.83 -8.16 -0.28
CA VAL A 50 5.48 -7.94 -0.79
C VAL A 50 5.49 -7.87 -2.32
N LYS A 51 6.48 -7.18 -2.93
CA LYS A 51 6.63 -7.16 -4.40
C LYS A 51 6.89 -8.55 -4.98
N GLN A 52 7.82 -9.31 -4.40
CA GLN A 52 8.10 -10.70 -4.82
C GLN A 52 6.84 -11.57 -4.73
N TYR A 53 6.08 -11.45 -3.64
CA TYR A 53 4.84 -12.19 -3.42
C TYR A 53 3.76 -11.81 -4.45
N CYS A 54 3.52 -10.51 -4.64
CA CYS A 54 2.57 -10.00 -5.64
C CYS A 54 2.92 -10.47 -7.06
N ASN A 55 4.21 -10.45 -7.41
CA ASN A 55 4.68 -10.92 -8.71
C ASN A 55 4.49 -12.44 -8.88
N THR A 56 4.73 -13.23 -7.83
CA THR A 56 4.60 -14.69 -7.89
C THR A 56 3.14 -15.14 -7.95
N VAL A 57 2.27 -14.57 -7.11
CA VAL A 57 0.87 -15.01 -6.98
C VAL A 57 -0.01 -14.38 -8.06
N TYR A 58 0.10 -13.08 -8.26
CA TYR A 58 -0.81 -12.34 -9.13
C TYR A 58 -0.23 -12.08 -10.52
N LYS A 59 1.08 -12.29 -10.74
CA LYS A 59 1.80 -12.01 -12.00
C LYS A 59 1.60 -10.58 -12.54
N LYS A 60 1.10 -9.67 -11.68
CA LYS A 60 0.80 -8.27 -11.96
C LYS A 60 1.21 -7.47 -10.73
N ASN A 61 2.04 -6.45 -10.94
CA ASN A 61 2.70 -5.73 -9.85
C ASN A 61 1.80 -4.68 -9.18
N THR A 62 0.83 -4.14 -9.92
CA THR A 62 -0.13 -3.12 -9.47
C THR A 62 -1.52 -3.41 -10.06
N VAL A 63 -2.55 -3.31 -9.22
CA VAL A 63 -3.94 -3.26 -9.67
C VAL A 63 -4.34 -1.80 -9.75
N THR A 64 -4.66 -1.33 -10.95
CA THR A 64 -5.17 0.02 -11.18
C THR A 64 -6.69 -0.02 -11.05
N ASP A 65 -7.23 0.59 -10.01
CA ASP A 65 -8.66 0.79 -9.86
C ASP A 65 -8.99 2.27 -10.13
N THR A 66 -10.02 2.48 -10.94
CA THR A 66 -10.44 3.81 -11.39
C THR A 66 -11.85 4.05 -10.86
N GLU A 67 -11.95 4.73 -9.72
CA GLU A 67 -13.24 5.14 -9.16
C GLU A 67 -13.53 6.60 -9.56
N THR A 68 -14.63 6.81 -10.27
CA THR A 68 -15.20 8.15 -10.52
C THR A 68 -15.92 8.63 -9.26
N ARG A 69 -15.41 9.68 -8.62
CA ARG A 69 -16.02 10.27 -7.42
C ARG A 69 -16.59 11.65 -7.74
N THR A 70 -17.81 11.90 -7.26
CA THR A 70 -18.51 13.19 -7.46
C THR A 70 -18.23 14.12 -6.28
N SER A 71 -17.73 15.33 -6.55
CA SER A 71 -17.58 16.40 -5.56
C SER A 71 -18.71 17.41 -5.71
N THR A 72 -19.48 17.60 -4.63
CA THR A 72 -20.50 18.65 -4.51
C THR A 72 -19.84 19.92 -3.98
N VAL A 73 -19.67 20.91 -4.87
CA VAL A 73 -19.13 22.22 -4.51
C VAL A 73 -20.29 23.08 -4.00
N TYR A 74 -20.29 23.43 -2.71
CA TYR A 74 -21.23 24.41 -2.17
C TYR A 74 -20.74 25.81 -2.52
N LEU A 75 -21.34 26.42 -3.55
CA LEU A 75 -21.18 27.84 -3.81
C LEU A 75 -22.08 28.60 -2.83
N TYR A 76 -21.52 29.07 -1.71
CA TYR A 76 -22.19 30.07 -0.89
C TYR A 76 -22.25 31.38 -1.68
N GLY A 77 -23.34 31.56 -2.42
CA GLY A 77 -23.68 32.79 -3.10
C GLY A 77 -23.91 33.90 -2.08
N VAL A 78 -22.91 34.75 -1.89
CA VAL A 78 -23.10 36.04 -1.23
C VAL A 78 -23.91 36.91 -2.19
N PHE A 79 -25.24 36.84 -2.09
CA PHE A 79 -26.13 37.83 -2.68
C PHE A 79 -25.97 39.13 -1.87
N VAL A 80 -25.13 40.05 -2.37
CA VAL A 80 -25.17 41.46 -1.96
C VAL A 80 -25.89 42.21 -3.09
N SER A 81 -27.07 42.76 -2.79
CA SER A 81 -27.71 43.82 -3.58
C SER A 81 -28.33 44.84 -2.64
#